data_AF-A0A956UP28-F1
#
_entry.id   AF-A0A956UP28-F1
#
_cell.length_a   1.000
_cell.length_b   1.000
_cell.length_c   1.000
_cell.angle_alpha   90.00
_cell.angle_beta   90.00
_cell.angle_gamma   90.00
#
_symmetry.space_group_name_H-M   'P 1'
#
loop_
_entity.id
_entity.type
_entity.pdbx_description
1 polymer ?
#
loop_
_entity_poly.entity_id
_entity_poly.type
_entity_poly.pdbx_seq_one_letter_code
_entity_poly.pdbx_strand_id
1 'polypeptide(L)' 'HPLYFAGEATSTTRPATVHGAIESGIRAAGEILGRAT' A
#
# COMPACT_ATOMS: atom_id res chain seq x y z
N HIS A 1 8.84 3.46 16.09
CA HIS A 1 7.59 3.05 15.41
C HIS A 1 7.92 2.68 13.97
N PRO A 2 7.34 1.60 13.41
CA PRO A 2 7.58 1.22 12.02
C PRO A 2 7.03 2.27 11.06
N LEU A 3 7.70 2.43 9.91
CA LEU A 3 7.31 3.32 8.81
C LEU A 3 6.89 2.46 7.62
N TYR A 4 5.68 2.71 7.12
CA TYR A 4 5.10 1.99 5.99
C TYR A 4 4.96 2.91 4.78
N PHE A 5 4.99 2.31 3.59
CA PHE A 5 4.94 3.04 2.31
C PHE A 5 3.76 2.57 1.46
N ALA A 6 3.08 3.55 0.86
CA ALA A 6 1.96 3.39 -0.06
C ALA A 6 2.10 4.39 -1.22
N GLY A 7 1.21 4.29 -2.21
CA GLY A 7 1.22 5.09 -3.43
C GLY A 7 1.54 4.22 -4.64
N GLU A 8 1.21 4.72 -5.84
CA GLU A 8 1.30 3.94 -7.08
C GLU A 8 2.71 3.44 -7.36
N ALA A 9 3.74 4.20 -6.98
CA ALA A 9 5.14 3.79 -7.10
C ALA A 9 5.50 2.55 -6.25
N THR A 10 4.66 2.18 -5.28
CA THR A 10 4.86 1.00 -4.42
C THR A 10 4.03 -0.21 -4.88
N SER A 11 3.21 -0.06 -5.93
CA SER A 11 2.44 -1.16 -6.51
C SER A 11 3.29 -1.92 -7.53
N THR A 12 3.59 -3.20 -7.26
CA THR A 12 4.31 -4.08 -8.19
C THR A 12 3.43 -4.58 -9.35
N THR A 13 2.11 -4.55 -9.18
CA THR A 13 1.15 -5.04 -10.17
C THR A 13 0.57 -3.94 -11.05
N ARG A 14 0.41 -2.72 -10.51
CA ARG A 14 -0.25 -1.60 -11.20
C ARG A 14 0.47 -0.26 -10.97
N PRO A 15 1.76 -0.15 -11.34
CA PRO A 15 2.52 1.09 -11.17
C PRO A 15 1.93 2.24 -12.00
N ALA A 16 2.13 3.48 -11.54
CA ALA A 16 1.67 4.71 -12.22
C ALA A 16 0.15 4.77 -12.50
N THR A 17 -0.67 4.05 -11.72
CA THR A 17 -2.13 4.09 -11.84
C THR A 17 -2.76 4.49 -10.51
N VAL A 18 -3.92 5.15 -10.58
CA VAL A 18 -4.75 5.47 -9.40
C VAL A 18 -5.15 4.20 -8.66
N HIS A 19 -5.51 3.13 -9.38
CA HIS A 19 -5.87 1.85 -8.77
C HIS A 19 -4.70 1.26 -7.94
N GLY A 20 -3.46 1.32 -8.45
CA GLY A 20 -2.28 0.90 -7.70
C GLY A 20 -2.03 1.74 -6.44
N ALA A 21 -2.30 3.05 -6.48
CA ALA A 21 -2.24 3.90 -5.28
C ALA A 21 -3.30 3.51 -4.23
N ILE A 22 -4.54 3.25 -4.66
CA ILE A 22 -5.63 2.83 -3.77
C ILE A 22 -5.28 1.49 -3.10
N GLU A 23 -4.90 0.48 -3.89
CA GLU A 23 -4.61 -0.87 -3.38
C GLU A 23 -3.40 -0.89 -2.44
N SER A 24 -2.33 -0.17 -2.78
CA SER A 24 -1.17 -0.04 -1.89
C SER A 24 -1.50 0.70 -0.59
N GLY A 25 -2.43 1.67 -0.62
CA GLY A 25 -2.95 2.35 0.57
C GLY A 25 -3.70 1.39 1.50
N ILE A 26 -4.58 0.54 0.95
CA ILE A 26 -5.31 -0.48 1.73
C ILE A 26 -4.31 -1.45 2.38
N ARG A 27 -3.29 -1.89 1.64
CA ARG A 27 -2.22 -2.75 2.16
C ARG A 27 -1.49 -2.09 3.34
N ALA A 28 -0.99 -0.87 3.17
CA ALA A 28 -0.27 -0.16 4.23
C ALA A 28 -1.15 0.10 5.47
N ALA A 29 -2.45 0.35 5.29
CA ALA A 29 -3.39 0.43 6.40
C ALA A 29 -3.51 -0.90 7.17
N GLY A 30 -3.51 -2.04 6.45
CA GLY A 30 -3.45 -3.37 7.07
C GLY A 30 -2.18 -3.60 7.89
N GLU A 31 -1.04 -3.12 7.39
CA GLU A 31 0.26 -3.20 8.09
C GLU A 31 0.26 -2.38 9.39
N ILE A 32 -0.30 -1.16 9.37
CA ILE A 32 -0.45 -0.30 10.55
C ILE A 32 -1.38 -0.94 11.60
N LEU A 33 -2.48 -1.57 11.16
CA LEU A 33 -3.47 -2.18 12.04
C LEU A 33 -3.08 -3.57 12.56
N GLY A 34 -1.94 -4.13 12.11
CA GLY A 34 -1.56 -5.51 12.42
C GLY A 34 -2.49 -6.56 11.79
N ARG A 35 -3.14 -6.21 10.67
CA ARG A 35 -4.04 -7.08 9.89
C ARG A 35 -3.40 -7.60 8.60
N ALA A 36 -2.11 -7.35 8.40
CA ALA A 36 -1.36 -7.94 7.31
C ALA A 36 -1.33 -9.46 7.53
N THR A 37 -1.99 -10.21 6.64
CA THR A 37 -1.94 -11.67 6.57
C THR A 37 -0.52 -12.14 6.32
#